data_AF-A0A966IQX1-F1
#
_entry.id   AF-A0A966IQX1-F1
#
_cell.length_a   1.000
_cell.length_b   1.000
_cell.length_c   1.000
_cell.angle_alpha   90.00
_cell.angle_beta   90.00
_cell.angle_gamma   90.00
#
_symmetry.space_group_name_H-M   'P 1'
#
loop_
_entity.id
_entity.type
_entity.pdbx_description
1 polymer ?
#
loop_
_entity_poly.entity_id
_entity_poly.type
_entity_poly.pdbx_seq_one_letter_code
_entity_poly.pdbx_strand_id
1 'polypeptide(L)'
;KVRPHLRYIHSSQSINDMANGDICAAIMWSGDAFQAAARAEEANNGHVINYYIPSEGTNMWFDMMAIPADAKNVDNAYRFIDYMMRADVAANNVNYVWYASGNEAAEAKIDPEILSHPGIYPSKETRKNLFVTPVYDAALDRIVNRVWSRFTSGS
;
A
#
# COMPACT_ATOMS: atom_id res chain seq x y z
N LYS A 1 17.78 -2.44 -19.35
CA LYS A 1 16.67 -3.42 -19.20
C LYS A 1 16.72 -3.95 -17.76
N VAL A 2 15.64 -3.89 -16.97
CA VAL A 2 15.67 -4.23 -15.52
C VAL A 2 15.47 -5.72 -15.23
N ARG A 3 14.76 -6.45 -16.10
CA ARG A 3 14.30 -7.83 -15.85
C ARG A 3 15.38 -8.84 -15.39
N PRO A 4 16.60 -8.86 -15.97
CA PRO A 4 17.65 -9.80 -15.53
C PRO A 4 18.18 -9.54 -14.12
N HIS A 5 17.88 -8.37 -13.54
CA HIS A 5 18.31 -7.98 -12.20
C HIS A 5 17.23 -8.22 -11.13
N LEU A 6 16.05 -8.74 -11.52
CA LEU A 6 14.98 -9.05 -10.58
C LEU A 6 15.14 -10.47 -10.03
N ARG A 7 15.18 -10.59 -8.70
CA ARG A 7 15.16 -11.89 -8.01
C ARG A 7 13.81 -12.59 -8.19
N TYR A 8 12.71 -11.86 -8.03
CA TYR A 8 11.34 -12.34 -8.24
C TYR A 8 10.38 -11.18 -8.55
N ILE A 9 9.15 -11.52 -8.91
CA ILE A 9 8.03 -10.59 -9.06
C ILE A 9 6.89 -11.14 -8.19
N HIS A 10 6.63 -10.49 -7.05
CA HIS A 10 5.65 -10.94 -6.08
C HIS A 10 5.21 -9.75 -5.20
N SER A 11 3.94 -9.71 -4.78
CA SER A 11 3.36 -8.53 -4.13
C SER A 11 3.38 -8.53 -2.60
N SER A 12 3.56 -9.68 -1.94
CA SER A 12 3.53 -9.75 -0.46
C SER A 12 4.76 -10.40 0.20
N GLN A 13 5.40 -11.37 -0.45
CA GLN A 13 6.63 -12.01 0.05
C GLN A 13 7.74 -11.02 0.45
N SER A 14 7.85 -9.89 -0.26
CA SER A 14 8.85 -8.85 0.01
C SER A 14 8.78 -8.26 1.42
N ILE A 15 7.63 -8.32 2.11
CA ILE A 15 7.51 -7.83 3.48
C ILE A 15 8.45 -8.58 4.42
N ASN A 16 8.38 -9.92 4.39
CA ASN A 16 9.21 -10.75 5.27
C ASN A 16 10.66 -10.79 4.78
N ASP A 17 10.88 -10.89 3.47
CA ASP A 17 12.24 -10.93 2.91
C ASP A 17 13.00 -9.63 3.20
N MET A 18 12.34 -8.45 3.19
CA MET A 18 12.96 -7.19 3.63
C MET A 18 13.23 -7.22 5.13
N ALA A 19 12.25 -7.63 5.95
CA ALA A 19 12.39 -7.67 7.41
C ALA A 19 13.53 -8.58 7.88
N ASN A 20 13.76 -9.70 7.18
CA ASN A 20 14.82 -10.66 7.47
C ASN A 20 16.18 -10.31 6.83
N GLY A 21 16.25 -9.29 5.98
CA GLY A 21 17.46 -8.93 5.25
C GLY A 21 17.79 -9.83 4.05
N ASP A 22 16.86 -10.66 3.59
CA ASP A 22 17.04 -11.52 2.41
C ASP A 22 17.13 -10.69 1.12
N ILE A 23 16.38 -9.59 1.04
CA ILE A 23 16.45 -8.60 -0.05
C ILE A 23 16.76 -7.21 0.50
N CYS A 24 17.38 -6.37 -0.34
CA CYS A 24 17.79 -5.01 0.04
C CYS A 24 17.03 -3.89 -0.68
N ALA A 25 16.17 -4.23 -1.66
CA ALA A 25 15.37 -3.28 -2.42
C ALA A 25 14.12 -3.97 -2.98
N ALA A 26 12.98 -3.28 -2.91
CA ALA A 26 11.72 -3.74 -3.46
C ALA A 26 10.84 -2.55 -3.90
N ILE A 27 9.99 -2.78 -4.90
CA ILE A 27 8.84 -1.90 -5.17
C ILE A 27 7.72 -2.41 -4.28
N MET A 28 7.26 -1.59 -3.33
CA MET A 28 6.29 -1.98 -2.31
C MET A 28 5.27 -0.87 -2.09
N TRP A 29 4.09 -1.27 -1.60
CA TRP A 29 3.13 -0.33 -1.03
C TRP A 29 3.66 0.25 0.28
N SER A 30 3.21 1.46 0.63
CA SER A 30 3.76 2.23 1.75
C SER A 30 3.62 1.50 3.09
N GLY A 31 2.41 1.11 3.48
CA GLY A 31 2.17 0.37 4.73
C GLY A 31 2.84 -0.99 4.79
N ASP A 32 3.06 -1.67 3.66
CA ASP A 32 3.79 -2.94 3.60
C ASP A 32 5.28 -2.75 3.92
N ALA A 33 5.88 -1.65 3.46
CA ALA A 33 7.25 -1.28 3.82
C ALA A 33 7.37 -0.91 5.31
N PHE A 34 6.36 -0.23 5.89
CA PHE A 34 6.34 0.07 7.33
C PHE A 34 6.12 -1.16 8.19
N GLN A 35 5.28 -2.10 7.76
CA GLN A 35 5.16 -3.40 8.43
C GLN A 35 6.47 -4.19 8.39
N ALA A 36 7.20 -4.15 7.27
CA ALA A 36 8.52 -4.79 7.20
C ALA A 36 9.51 -4.14 8.18
N ALA A 37 9.53 -2.80 8.27
CA ALA A 37 10.34 -2.05 9.22
C ALA A 37 10.00 -2.40 10.68
N ALA A 38 8.72 -2.39 11.04
CA ALA A 38 8.25 -2.75 12.38
C ALA A 38 8.64 -4.18 12.75
N ARG A 39 8.48 -5.14 11.83
CA ARG A 39 8.88 -6.55 12.07
C ARG A 39 10.39 -6.70 12.28
N ALA A 40 11.21 -5.95 11.54
CA ALA A 40 12.66 -5.96 11.73
C ALA A 40 13.07 -5.39 13.11
N GLU A 41 12.41 -4.31 13.53
CA GLU A 41 12.58 -3.70 14.85
C GLU A 41 12.15 -4.64 15.97
N GLU A 42 10.95 -5.23 15.88
CA GLU A 42 10.44 -6.23 16.85
C GLU A 42 11.37 -7.44 16.97
N ALA A 43 11.93 -7.90 15.84
CA ALA A 43 12.88 -9.00 15.81
C ALA A 43 14.26 -8.66 16.39
N ASN A 44 14.56 -7.38 16.66
CA ASN A 44 15.86 -6.89 17.11
C ASN A 44 17.04 -7.41 16.27
N ASN A 45 16.83 -7.55 14.95
CA ASN A 45 17.80 -8.15 14.04
C ASN A 45 18.79 -7.13 13.44
N GLY A 46 18.61 -5.84 13.73
CA GLY A 46 19.50 -4.75 13.29
C GLY A 46 19.27 -4.28 11.85
N HIS A 47 18.26 -4.81 11.15
CA HIS A 47 17.91 -4.34 9.82
C HIS A 47 17.07 -3.05 9.88
N VAL A 48 17.51 -2.04 9.12
CA VAL A 48 16.81 -0.75 9.02
C VAL A 48 16.18 -0.64 7.64
N ILE A 49 14.86 -0.52 7.61
CA ILE A 49 14.08 -0.44 6.39
C ILE A 49 13.50 0.96 6.28
N ASN A 50 13.69 1.59 5.12
CA ASN A 50 13.18 2.92 4.83
C ASN A 50 12.28 2.90 3.60
N TYR A 51 11.23 3.71 3.62
CA TYR A 51 10.33 3.91 2.49
C TYR A 51 10.56 5.28 1.86
N TYR A 52 10.62 5.32 0.52
CA TYR A 52 10.88 6.54 -0.23
C TYR A 52 9.84 6.72 -1.33
N ILE A 53 9.29 7.94 -1.43
CA ILE A 53 8.50 8.39 -2.58
C ILE A 53 9.50 9.00 -3.58
N PRO A 54 9.66 8.45 -4.80
CA PRO A 54 10.58 8.99 -5.81
C PRO A 54 10.25 10.43 -6.18
N SER A 55 11.29 11.21 -6.49
CA SER A 55 11.15 12.64 -6.82
C SER A 55 10.33 12.91 -8.09
N GLU A 56 10.40 11.97 -9.02
CA GLU A 56 9.68 11.93 -10.30
C GLU A 56 8.19 11.69 -10.12
N GLY A 57 7.76 11.27 -8.92
CA GLY A 57 6.39 10.88 -8.64
C GLY A 57 6.17 9.37 -8.61
N THR A 58 5.03 8.98 -8.07
CA THR A 58 4.58 7.58 -8.04
C THR A 58 3.05 7.50 -7.98
N ASN A 59 2.52 6.28 -8.07
CA ASN A 59 1.10 6.03 -8.02
C ASN A 59 0.52 6.32 -6.61
N MET A 60 -0.50 7.17 -6.56
CA MET A 60 -1.41 7.31 -5.44
C MET A 60 -2.64 6.45 -5.71
N TRP A 61 -3.04 5.67 -4.71
CA TRP A 61 -4.08 4.66 -4.83
C TRP A 61 -5.03 4.73 -3.64
N PHE A 62 -6.22 4.15 -3.82
CA PHE A 62 -7.29 4.18 -2.85
C PHE A 62 -7.98 2.81 -2.84
N ASP A 63 -7.89 2.13 -1.71
CA ASP A 63 -8.65 0.89 -1.49
C ASP A 63 -10.04 1.23 -0.94
N MET A 64 -11.06 0.60 -1.50
CA MET A 64 -12.45 0.85 -1.16
C MET A 64 -13.19 -0.44 -0.85
N MET A 65 -14.12 -0.39 0.10
CA MET A 65 -15.07 -1.47 0.32
C MET A 65 -16.23 -1.35 -0.68
N ALA A 66 -16.61 -2.47 -1.29
CA ALA A 66 -17.78 -2.59 -2.15
C ALA A 66 -18.58 -3.85 -1.80
N ILE A 67 -19.91 -3.78 -1.94
CA ILE A 67 -20.79 -4.93 -1.74
C ILE A 67 -21.08 -5.55 -3.12
N PRO A 68 -20.67 -6.81 -3.38
CA PRO A 68 -21.01 -7.48 -4.63
C PRO A 68 -22.52 -7.56 -4.85
N ALA A 69 -22.97 -7.42 -6.09
CA ALA A 69 -24.40 -7.39 -6.43
C ALA A 69 -25.16 -8.68 -6.07
N ASP A 70 -24.45 -9.80 -5.96
CA ASP A 70 -24.98 -11.12 -5.64
C ASP A 70 -24.74 -11.55 -4.18
N ALA A 71 -24.23 -10.64 -3.34
CA ALA A 71 -23.96 -10.88 -1.93
C ALA A 71 -25.20 -11.36 -1.16
N LYS A 72 -25.05 -12.41 -0.36
CA LYS A 72 -26.16 -13.03 0.37
C LYS A 72 -26.47 -12.35 1.71
N ASN A 73 -25.48 -11.67 2.30
CA ASN A 73 -25.57 -11.09 3.64
C ASN A 73 -25.36 -9.56 3.58
N VAL A 74 -26.18 -8.87 2.78
CA VAL A 74 -26.04 -7.42 2.52
C VAL A 74 -26.12 -6.59 3.81
N ASP A 75 -27.05 -6.89 4.71
CA ASP A 75 -27.21 -6.17 5.97
C ASP A 75 -25.96 -6.27 6.86
N ASN A 76 -25.32 -7.45 6.91
CA ASN A 76 -24.09 -7.62 7.66
C ASN A 76 -22.92 -6.87 7.02
N ALA A 77 -22.87 -6.80 5.68
CA ALA A 77 -21.87 -6.02 4.98
C ALA A 77 -22.00 -4.52 5.31
N TYR A 78 -23.23 -3.98 5.32
CA TYR A 78 -23.47 -2.60 5.76
C TYR A 78 -23.06 -2.37 7.22
N ARG A 79 -23.40 -3.28 8.13
CA ARG A 79 -22.99 -3.17 9.54
C ARG A 79 -21.48 -3.19 9.72
N PHE A 80 -20.77 -3.99 8.91
CA PHE A 80 -19.31 -4.02 8.95
C PHE A 80 -18.70 -2.72 8.41
N ILE A 81 -19.19 -2.21 7.28
CA ILE A 81 -18.75 -0.93 6.72
C ILE A 81 -19.00 0.20 7.72
N ASP A 82 -20.19 0.26 8.33
CA ASP A 82 -20.54 1.23 9.37
C ASP A 82 -19.57 1.16 10.56
N TYR A 83 -19.27 -0.03 11.05
CA TYR A 83 -18.30 -0.23 12.12
C TYR A 83 -16.90 0.28 11.75
N MET A 84 -16.40 -0.06 10.55
CA MET A 84 -15.10 0.40 10.06
C MET A 84 -15.02 1.91 9.84
N MET A 85 -16.16 2.57 9.60
CA MET A 85 -16.27 4.02 9.43
C MET A 85 -16.37 4.80 10.75
N ARG A 86 -16.43 4.13 11.91
CA ARG A 86 -16.30 4.83 13.20
C ARG A 86 -14.88 5.38 13.37
N ALA A 87 -14.77 6.61 13.87
CA ALA A 87 -13.49 7.29 14.03
C ALA A 87 -12.45 6.52 14.87
N ASP A 88 -12.89 5.89 15.96
CA ASP A 88 -12.02 5.08 16.83
C ASP A 88 -11.56 3.78 16.16
N VAL A 89 -12.44 3.12 15.41
CA VAL A 89 -12.10 1.89 14.67
C VAL A 89 -11.15 2.20 13.52
N ALA A 90 -11.45 3.23 12.74
CA ALA A 90 -10.59 3.67 11.64
C ALA A 90 -9.19 4.06 12.16
N ALA A 91 -9.10 4.83 13.25
CA ALA A 91 -7.81 5.22 13.83
C ALA A 91 -7.03 4.01 14.35
N ASN A 92 -7.68 3.08 15.05
CA ASN A 92 -7.03 1.85 15.50
C ASN A 92 -6.48 1.04 14.32
N ASN A 93 -7.21 1.00 13.20
CA ASN A 93 -6.72 0.35 11.99
C ASN A 93 -5.47 1.06 11.45
N VAL A 94 -5.47 2.39 11.32
CA VAL A 94 -4.28 3.15 10.90
C VAL A 94 -3.09 2.90 11.82
N ASN A 95 -3.29 2.97 13.13
CA ASN A 95 -2.23 2.79 14.13
C ASN A 95 -1.59 1.39 14.04
N TYR A 96 -2.33 0.40 13.54
CA TYR A 96 -1.84 -0.95 13.36
C TYR A 96 -1.20 -1.18 11.98
N VAL A 97 -1.86 -0.79 10.89
CA VAL A 97 -1.41 -1.13 9.52
C VAL A 97 -0.58 -0.04 8.82
N TRP A 98 -0.50 1.16 9.39
CA TRP A 98 0.29 2.29 8.88
C TRP A 98 -0.13 2.75 7.47
N TYR A 99 -1.41 2.58 7.13
CA TYR A 99 -2.05 3.16 5.96
C TYR A 99 -2.94 4.33 6.35
N ALA A 100 -2.87 5.43 5.60
CA ALA A 100 -3.69 6.61 5.85
C ALA A 100 -5.19 6.27 5.71
N SER A 101 -6.01 6.82 6.61
CA SER A 101 -7.46 6.68 6.53
C SER A 101 -8.09 7.78 5.68
N GLY A 102 -9.16 7.45 4.96
CA GLY A 102 -10.07 8.44 4.35
C GLY A 102 -11.08 9.05 5.33
N ASN A 103 -11.02 8.70 6.61
CA ASN A 103 -11.93 9.19 7.65
C ASN A 103 -11.29 10.37 8.41
N GLU A 104 -11.68 11.59 8.06
CA GLU A 104 -11.18 12.82 8.69
C GLU A 104 -11.40 12.83 10.22
N ALA A 105 -12.53 12.29 10.71
CA ALA A 105 -12.82 12.26 12.14
C ALA A 105 -11.88 11.31 12.92
N ALA A 106 -11.19 10.39 12.23
CA ALA A 106 -10.21 9.50 12.84
C ALA A 106 -8.88 10.20 13.15
N GLU A 107 -8.53 11.30 12.45
CA GLU A 107 -7.22 11.95 12.56
C GLU A 107 -6.85 12.33 14.00
N ALA A 108 -7.82 12.82 14.78
CA ALA A 108 -7.60 13.19 16.18
C ALA A 108 -7.23 12.01 17.12
N LYS A 109 -7.30 10.77 16.64
CA LYS A 109 -7.04 9.53 17.38
C LYS A 109 -5.87 8.72 16.80
N ILE A 110 -5.29 9.17 15.68
CA ILE A 110 -4.13 8.52 15.06
C ILE A 110 -2.87 8.95 15.80
N ASP A 111 -1.90 8.05 15.92
CA ASP A 111 -0.62 8.36 16.53
C ASP A 111 0.06 9.55 15.82
N PRO A 112 0.53 10.58 16.57
CA PRO A 112 1.27 11.70 15.99
C PRO A 112 2.47 11.29 15.13
N GLU A 113 3.14 10.18 15.47
CA GLU A 113 4.23 9.64 14.67
C GLU A 113 3.77 9.32 13.25
N ILE A 114 2.64 8.60 13.13
CA ILE A 114 2.06 8.22 11.85
C ILE A 114 1.56 9.43 11.08
N LEU A 115 0.87 10.37 11.75
CA LEU A 115 0.38 11.60 11.12
C LEU A 115 1.50 12.48 10.56
N SER A 116 2.67 12.47 11.22
CA SER A 116 3.82 13.24 10.78
C SER A 116 4.68 12.53 9.73
N HIS A 117 4.44 11.23 9.49
CA HIS A 117 5.28 10.42 8.61
C HIS A 117 5.04 10.77 7.12
N PRO A 118 6.02 11.32 6.39
CA PRO A 118 5.82 11.81 5.03
C PRO A 118 5.57 10.72 3.99
N GLY A 119 5.88 9.45 4.32
CA GLY A 119 5.53 8.29 3.50
C GLY A 119 4.09 7.80 3.67
N ILE A 120 3.37 8.29 4.69
CA ILE A 120 1.96 7.94 4.97
C ILE A 120 1.07 9.14 4.66
N TYR A 121 1.41 10.30 5.24
CA TYR A 121 0.77 11.59 4.99
C TYR A 121 1.74 12.51 4.23
N PRO A 122 1.88 12.33 2.90
CA PRO A 122 2.84 13.10 2.11
C PRO A 122 2.51 14.58 2.09
N SER A 123 3.56 15.41 2.01
CA SER A 123 3.43 16.86 1.94
C SER A 123 2.62 17.30 0.72
N LYS A 124 2.05 18.52 0.76
CA LYS A 124 1.36 19.10 -0.40
C LYS A 124 2.25 19.16 -1.64
N GLU A 125 3.55 19.36 -1.47
CA GLU A 125 4.50 19.41 -2.59
C GLU A 125 4.71 18.02 -3.19
N THR A 126 4.97 17.01 -2.36
CA THR A 126 5.10 15.61 -2.78
C THR A 126 3.85 15.15 -3.53
N ARG A 127 2.66 15.52 -3.05
CA ARG A 127 1.38 15.15 -3.67
C ARG A 127 1.18 15.68 -5.09
N LYS A 128 1.84 16.78 -5.48
CA LYS A 128 1.73 17.33 -6.84
C LYS A 128 2.35 16.41 -7.90
N ASN A 129 3.32 15.59 -7.51
CA ASN A 129 3.99 14.67 -8.40
C ASN A 129 3.36 13.27 -8.39
N LEU A 130 2.35 13.02 -7.54
CA LEU A 130 1.66 11.75 -7.53
C LEU A 130 0.62 11.68 -8.64
N PHE A 131 0.39 10.49 -9.18
CA PHE A 131 -0.63 10.24 -10.19
C PHE A 131 -1.57 9.14 -9.75
N VAL A 132 -2.82 9.18 -10.22
CA VAL A 132 -3.78 8.09 -10.04
C VAL A 132 -3.92 7.37 -11.38
N THR A 133 -3.87 6.04 -11.34
CA THR A 133 -4.07 5.24 -12.55
C THR A 133 -5.52 5.39 -13.04
N PRO A 134 -5.75 5.82 -14.31
CA PRO A 134 -7.10 5.94 -14.83
C PRO A 134 -7.67 4.56 -15.18
N VAL A 135 -8.99 4.49 -15.36
CA VAL A 135 -9.63 3.31 -15.96
C VAL A 135 -9.26 3.28 -17.44
N TYR A 136 -8.63 2.18 -17.87
CA TYR A 136 -8.29 1.96 -19.27
C TYR A 136 -9.47 1.40 -20.05
N ASP A 137 -9.48 1.62 -21.36
CA ASP A 137 -10.37 0.88 -22.25
C ASP A 137 -9.85 -0.56 -22.48
N ALA A 138 -10.71 -1.41 -23.02
CA ALA A 138 -10.38 -2.82 -23.27
C ALA A 138 -9.23 -3.02 -24.28
N ALA A 139 -8.95 -2.04 -25.15
CA ALA A 139 -7.83 -2.15 -26.09
C ALA A 139 -6.51 -1.92 -25.37
N LEU A 140 -6.42 -0.86 -24.56
CA LEU A 140 -5.25 -0.53 -23.77
C LEU A 140 -4.99 -1.57 -22.68
N ASP A 141 -6.03 -2.06 -21.99
CA ASP A 141 -5.88 -3.13 -20.98
C ASP A 141 -5.24 -4.40 -21.57
N ARG A 142 -5.64 -4.79 -22.78
CA ARG A 142 -5.05 -5.95 -23.46
C ARG A 142 -3.58 -5.74 -23.77
N ILE A 143 -3.17 -4.51 -24.11
CA ILE A 143 -1.78 -4.15 -24.36
C ILE A 143 -0.98 -4.22 -23.05
N VAL A 144 -1.47 -3.56 -21.99
CA VAL A 144 -0.83 -3.56 -20.67
C VAL A 144 -0.62 -4.98 -20.16
N ASN A 145 -1.67 -5.80 -20.19
CA ASN A 145 -1.58 -7.20 -19.76
C ASN A 145 -0.59 -8.00 -20.60
N ARG A 146 -0.58 -7.83 -21.93
CA ARG A 146 0.36 -8.53 -22.81
C ARG A 146 1.81 -8.13 -22.52
N VAL A 147 2.08 -6.85 -22.31
CA VAL A 147 3.41 -6.35 -21.96
C VAL A 147 3.83 -6.90 -20.61
N TRP A 148 2.93 -6.90 -19.61
CA TRP A 148 3.20 -7.47 -18.29
C TRP A 148 3.50 -8.97 -18.35
N SER A 149 2.68 -9.75 -19.06
CA SER A 149 2.91 -11.20 -19.23
C SER A 149 4.25 -11.51 -19.88
N ARG A 150 4.65 -10.77 -20.92
CA ARG A 150 5.97 -10.91 -21.56
C ARG A 150 7.11 -10.57 -20.61
N PHE A 151 6.95 -9.48 -19.86
CA PHE A 151 7.93 -9.06 -18.87
C PHE A 151 8.12 -10.12 -17.78
N THR A 152 7.02 -10.67 -17.23
CA THR A 152 7.08 -11.65 -16.14
C THR A 152 7.60 -13.01 -16.62
N SER A 153 7.22 -13.47 -17.82
CA SER A 153 7.74 -14.72 -18.41
C SER A 153 9.21 -14.63 -18.84
N GLY A 154 9.72 -13.42 -19.07
CA GLY A 154 11.09 -13.20 -19.58
C GLY A 154 11.21 -13.38 -21.10
N SER A 155 10.11 -13.30 -21.85
CA SER A 155 10.04 -13.43 -23.32
C SER A 155 9.92 -12.09 -24.04
#